data_AF-A0A7N2MB00-F1
#
_entry.id   AF-A0A7N2MB00-F1
#
_cell.length_a   1.000
_cell.length_b   1.000
_cell.length_c   1.000
_cell.angle_alpha   90.00
_cell.angle_beta   90.00
_cell.angle_gamma   90.00
#
_symmetry.space_group_name_H-M   'P 1'
#
loop_
_entity.id
_entity.type
_entity.pdbx_description
1 polymer ?
#
loop_
_entity_poly.entity_id
_entity_poly.type
_entity_poly.pdbx_seq_one_letter_code
_entity_poly.pdbx_strand_id
1 'polypeptide(L)'
;MVSLGSLPSYASHGSLSLGFLSSAPNGLLWTQHLSRPPLAKVPEVELPSVEMFVTTADPVLEPTIITVNTVLSLLAVDYPSDKLACYVSDDCCSPLTYYSLVEASKFAKLWVPFCNKYNVQVRALFRYFSGDDSSTASGSDTSSNFQQEWKRMKE
;
A
#
# COMPACT_ATOMS: atom_id res chain seq x y z
N MET A 1 -0.04 -25.43 6.49
CA MET A 1 1.32 -24.86 6.52
C MET A 1 1.82 -24.82 5.09
N VAL A 2 1.55 -23.74 4.36
CA VAL A 2 2.00 -23.61 2.97
C VAL A 2 3.48 -23.21 3.02
N SER A 3 4.32 -23.97 2.33
CA SER A 3 5.76 -23.77 2.29
C SER A 3 6.07 -22.49 1.51
N LEU A 4 6.82 -21.56 2.12
CA LEU A 4 7.40 -20.40 1.44
C LEU A 4 8.44 -20.90 0.42
N GLY A 5 8.02 -21.10 -0.82
CA GLY A 5 8.96 -21.13 -1.94
C GLY A 5 9.54 -19.74 -2.12
N SER A 6 10.87 -19.62 -2.13
CA SER A 6 11.56 -18.35 -2.41
C SER A 6 11.05 -17.77 -3.72
N LEU A 7 10.47 -16.57 -3.66
CA LEU A 7 9.95 -15.88 -4.84
C LEU A 7 11.12 -15.36 -5.69
N PRO A 8 10.99 -15.38 -7.04
CA PRO A 8 12.01 -14.86 -7.92
C PRO A 8 12.15 -13.35 -7.73
N SER A 9 13.33 -12.92 -7.27
CA SER A 9 13.73 -11.50 -7.21
C SER A 9 13.86 -10.95 -8.63
N TYR A 10 12.76 -10.46 -9.19
CA TYR A 10 12.76 -9.66 -10.43
C TYR A 10 12.21 -8.26 -10.14
N ALA A 11 12.95 -7.50 -9.34
CA ALA A 11 12.79 -6.04 -9.27
C ALA A 11 13.56 -5.43 -10.45
N SER A 12 12.91 -5.28 -11.60
CA SER A 12 13.43 -4.46 -12.70
C SER A 12 12.82 -3.07 -12.59
N HIS A 13 13.68 -2.06 -12.35
CA HIS A 13 13.42 -0.62 -12.44
C HIS A 13 12.12 -0.11 -11.76
N GLY A 14 12.21 0.21 -10.46
CA GLY A 14 11.31 1.16 -9.78
C GLY A 14 9.89 0.70 -9.46
N SER A 15 9.56 -0.58 -9.63
CA SER A 15 8.23 -1.13 -9.39
C SER A 15 8.07 -1.73 -7.99
N LEU A 16 6.98 -1.38 -7.30
CA LEU A 16 6.49 -2.09 -6.12
C LEU A 16 5.71 -3.33 -6.55
N SER A 17 5.91 -4.46 -5.88
CA SER A 17 5.16 -5.69 -6.09
C SER A 17 4.15 -5.90 -4.97
N LEU A 18 2.87 -6.10 -5.33
CA LEU A 18 1.82 -6.59 -4.43
C LEU A 18 1.50 -8.04 -4.81
N GLY A 19 1.75 -8.98 -3.89
CA GLY A 19 1.47 -10.40 -4.06
C GLY A 19 0.34 -10.89 -3.16
N PHE A 20 -0.51 -11.78 -3.68
CA PHE A 20 -1.53 -12.47 -2.89
C PHE A 20 -1.22 -13.97 -2.83
N LEU A 21 -1.14 -14.52 -1.62
CA LEU A 21 -0.98 -15.96 -1.40
C LEU A 21 -2.32 -16.51 -0.88
N SER A 22 -2.96 -17.38 -1.66
CA SER A 22 -4.20 -18.05 -1.28
C SER A 22 -3.96 -19.55 -1.15
N SER A 23 -4.53 -20.17 -0.10
CA SER A 23 -4.48 -21.62 0.12
C SER A 23 -5.49 -22.41 -0.75
N ALA A 24 -6.10 -21.79 -1.76
CA ALA A 24 -7.00 -22.49 -2.68
C ALA A 24 -6.29 -23.65 -3.40
N PRO A 25 -6.99 -24.75 -3.72
CA PRO A 25 -6.40 -25.97 -4.30
C PRO A 25 -5.69 -25.76 -5.65
N ASN A 26 -5.83 -24.58 -6.26
CA ASN A 26 -5.21 -24.22 -7.54
C ASN A 26 -3.97 -23.31 -7.40
N GLY A 27 -3.49 -23.00 -6.18
CA GLY A 27 -2.19 -22.35 -5.95
C GLY A 27 -1.94 -21.07 -6.74
N LEU A 28 -2.96 -20.23 -6.93
CA LEU A 28 -2.90 -19.07 -7.81
C LEU A 28 -2.05 -17.96 -7.15
N LEU A 29 -0.76 -17.92 -7.46
CA LEU A 29 0.12 -16.79 -7.14
C LEU A 29 -0.24 -15.62 -8.06
N TRP A 30 -0.96 -14.63 -7.53
CA TRP A 30 -1.24 -13.38 -8.25
C TRP A 30 -0.23 -12.32 -7.83
N THR A 31 0.48 -11.74 -8.80
CA THR A 31 1.39 -10.61 -8.61
C THR A 31 0.93 -9.45 -9.48
N GLN A 32 0.61 -8.31 -8.87
CA GLN A 32 0.40 -7.06 -9.60
C GLN A 32 1.64 -6.16 -9.43
N HIS A 33 2.23 -5.79 -10.55
CA HIS A 33 3.30 -4.79 -10.59
C HIS A 33 2.69 -3.38 -10.57
N LEU A 34 3.02 -2.60 -9.54
CA LEU A 34 2.67 -1.19 -9.43
C LEU A 34 3.85 -0.36 -9.91
N SER A 35 3.64 0.46 -10.94
CA SER A 35 4.63 1.43 -11.41
C SER A 35 4.55 2.69 -10.54
N ARG A 36 5.65 3.05 -9.84
CA ARG A 36 5.75 4.27 -9.01
C ARG A 36 6.71 5.27 -9.67
N PRO A 37 6.43 6.59 -9.63
CA PRO A 37 7.39 7.59 -10.09
C PRO A 37 8.62 7.65 -9.15
N PRO A 38 9.81 8.01 -9.67
CA PRO A 38 11.03 8.10 -8.86
C PRO A 38 10.92 9.18 -7.77
N LEU A 39 11.33 8.88 -6.54
CA LEU A 39 11.43 9.86 -5.46
C LEU A 39 12.72 10.70 -5.58
N ALA A 40 12.67 11.94 -5.09
CA ALA A 40 13.84 12.81 -5.00
C ALA A 40 14.90 12.16 -4.09
N LYS A 41 16.15 12.11 -4.59
CA LYS A 41 17.27 11.36 -4.00
C LYS A 41 17.60 11.84 -2.58
N VAL A 42 17.30 11.01 -1.58
CA VAL A 42 18.01 11.02 -0.29
C VAL A 42 19.44 10.50 -0.56
N PRO A 43 20.50 11.04 0.05
CA PRO A 43 21.84 10.45 -0.05
C PRO A 43 21.74 8.97 0.31
N GLU A 44 22.15 8.12 -0.63
CA GLU A 44 21.93 6.68 -0.63
C GLU A 44 22.74 6.03 0.50
N VAL A 45 22.22 6.11 1.73
CA VAL A 45 22.43 5.04 2.69
C VAL A 45 21.83 3.83 2.03
N GLU A 46 22.63 2.78 1.84
CA GLU A 46 22.25 1.57 1.12
C GLU A 46 21.16 0.84 1.95
N LEU A 47 19.91 1.28 1.80
CA LEU A 47 18.78 0.71 2.52
C LEU A 47 18.59 -0.75 2.07
N PRO A 48 18.32 -1.70 2.98
CA PRO A 48 18.10 -3.10 2.62
C PRO A 48 16.77 -3.30 1.90
N SER A 49 16.59 -4.42 1.19
CA SER A 49 15.25 -4.79 0.71
C SER A 49 14.36 -5.21 1.89
N VAL A 50 13.11 -4.75 1.90
CA VAL A 50 12.12 -5.01 2.94
C VAL A 50 10.89 -5.68 2.34
N GLU A 51 10.53 -6.84 2.89
CA GLU A 51 9.31 -7.56 2.55
C GLU A 51 8.34 -7.50 3.74
N MET A 52 7.11 -7.06 3.47
CA MET A 52 6.06 -6.92 4.48
C MET A 52 5.00 -7.98 4.23
N PHE A 53 4.60 -8.69 5.28
CA PHE A 53 3.54 -9.69 5.22
C PHE A 53 2.34 -9.22 6.04
N VAL A 54 1.16 -9.23 5.43
CA VAL A 54 -0.13 -8.98 6.06
C VAL A 54 -0.92 -10.28 6.04
N THR A 55 -1.31 -10.78 7.20
CA THR A 55 -2.10 -12.00 7.32
C THR A 55 -3.52 -11.66 7.72
N THR A 56 -4.51 -12.29 7.09
CA THR A 56 -5.91 -12.22 7.51
C THR A 56 -6.51 -13.61 7.50
N ALA A 57 -7.27 -13.93 8.55
CA ALA A 57 -7.76 -15.28 8.79
C ALA A 57 -9.27 -15.42 8.58
N ASP A 58 -10.05 -14.38 8.87
CA ASP A 58 -11.51 -14.44 8.77
C ASP A 58 -12.08 -13.05 8.47
N PRO A 59 -12.70 -12.82 7.30
CA PRO A 59 -13.27 -11.52 6.94
C PRO A 59 -14.45 -11.08 7.83
N VAL A 60 -15.07 -12.00 8.59
CA VAL A 60 -16.16 -11.71 9.51
C VAL A 60 -15.62 -11.21 10.85
N LEU A 61 -14.55 -11.81 11.36
CA LEU A 61 -13.91 -11.41 12.62
C LEU A 61 -12.93 -10.25 12.41
N GLU A 62 -12.29 -10.18 11.25
CA GLU A 62 -11.34 -9.15 10.83
C GLU A 62 -11.94 -8.36 9.66
N PRO A 63 -12.56 -7.19 9.90
CA PRO A 63 -13.20 -6.44 8.84
C PRO A 63 -12.20 -6.14 7.72
N THR A 64 -12.53 -6.57 6.50
CA THR A 64 -11.64 -6.44 5.32
C THR A 64 -11.14 -5.01 5.10
N ILE A 65 -11.93 -4.00 5.48
CA ILE A 65 -11.55 -2.58 5.38
C ILE A 65 -10.30 -2.23 6.21
N ILE A 66 -10.09 -2.90 7.35
CA ILE A 66 -8.90 -2.71 8.20
C ILE A 66 -7.68 -3.31 7.52
N THR A 67 -7.81 -4.50 6.93
CA THR A 67 -6.76 -5.16 6.14
C THR A 67 -6.35 -4.29 4.96
N VAL A 68 -7.32 -3.79 4.19
CA VAL A 68 -7.09 -2.90 3.04
C VAL A 68 -6.38 -1.61 3.47
N ASN A 69 -6.83 -0.98 4.55
CA ASN A 69 -6.20 0.23 5.04
C ASN A 69 -4.75 0.00 5.49
N THR A 70 -4.47 -1.13 6.13
CA THR A 70 -3.11 -1.54 6.49
C THR A 70 -2.26 -1.68 5.24
N VAL A 71 -2.72 -2.41 4.22
CA VAL A 71 -2.00 -2.59 2.95
C VAL A 71 -1.73 -1.24 2.27
N LEU A 72 -2.72 -0.35 2.20
CA LEU A 72 -2.56 0.98 1.60
C LEU A 72 -1.55 1.85 2.36
N SER A 73 -1.55 1.77 3.69
CA SER A 73 -0.57 2.47 4.52
C SER A 73 0.84 1.94 4.29
N LEU A 74 1.02 0.62 4.18
CA LEU A 74 2.31 -0.02 3.92
C LEU A 74 2.86 0.32 2.54
N LEU A 75 2.02 0.27 1.50
CA LEU A 75 2.39 0.67 0.14
C LEU A 75 2.75 2.15 0.05
N ALA A 76 2.20 2.97 0.94
CA ALA A 76 2.48 4.38 1.00
C ALA A 76 3.73 4.71 1.83
N VAL A 77 4.46 3.78 2.45
CA VAL A 77 5.65 4.14 3.26
C VAL A 77 6.69 4.92 2.43
N ASP A 78 7.41 5.83 3.11
CA ASP A 78 8.55 6.54 2.53
C ASP A 78 9.78 5.65 2.46
N TYR A 79 9.73 4.69 1.53
CA TYR A 79 10.81 3.75 1.23
C TYR A 79 11.01 3.67 -0.29
N PRO A 80 12.24 3.42 -0.78
CA PRO A 80 12.48 3.16 -2.20
C PRO A 80 11.57 2.04 -2.72
N SER A 81 10.85 2.28 -3.83
CA SER A 81 9.86 1.34 -4.34
C SER A 81 10.46 0.04 -4.86
N ASP A 82 11.69 0.09 -5.35
CA ASP A 82 12.47 -1.06 -5.79
C ASP A 82 12.95 -1.95 -4.64
N LYS A 83 12.85 -1.45 -3.39
CA LYS A 83 13.29 -2.16 -2.18
C LYS A 83 12.15 -2.50 -1.23
N LEU A 84 10.90 -2.27 -1.63
CA LEU A 84 9.72 -2.55 -0.81
C LEU A 84 8.81 -3.54 -1.54
N ALA A 85 8.47 -4.64 -0.88
CA ALA A 85 7.46 -5.59 -1.34
C ALA A 85 6.41 -5.80 -0.25
N CYS A 86 5.14 -5.96 -0.66
CA CYS A 86 4.03 -6.22 0.25
C CYS A 86 3.29 -7.49 -0.20
N TYR A 87 3.05 -8.39 0.74
CA TYR A 87 2.38 -9.66 0.51
C TYR A 87 1.19 -9.77 1.45
N VAL A 88 0.06 -10.23 0.92
CA VAL A 88 -1.12 -10.53 1.73
C VAL A 88 -1.39 -12.03 1.69
N SER A 89 -1.48 -12.64 2.86
CA SER A 89 -1.87 -14.04 3.07
C SER A 89 -3.30 -14.06 3.60
N ASP A 90 -4.20 -14.68 2.86
CA ASP A 90 -5.61 -14.85 3.25
C ASP A 90 -5.92 -16.34 3.45
N ASP A 91 -6.14 -16.74 4.70
CA ASP A 91 -6.36 -18.15 5.05
C ASP A 91 -7.78 -18.61 4.72
N CYS A 92 -8.76 -17.71 4.67
CA CYS A 92 -10.16 -18.04 4.37
C CYS A 92 -10.46 -18.04 2.86
N CYS A 93 -9.53 -17.53 2.04
CA CYS A 93 -9.71 -17.36 0.60
C CYS A 93 -11.01 -16.60 0.27
N SER A 94 -11.28 -15.54 1.03
CA SER A 94 -12.53 -14.78 0.94
C SER A 94 -12.58 -14.00 -0.38
N PRO A 95 -13.63 -14.18 -1.20
CA PRO A 95 -13.80 -13.35 -2.40
C PRO A 95 -13.88 -11.86 -2.07
N LEU A 96 -14.44 -11.51 -0.90
CA LEU A 96 -14.52 -10.13 -0.44
C LEU A 96 -13.14 -9.53 -0.21
N THR A 97 -12.24 -10.27 0.45
CA THR A 97 -10.84 -9.85 0.67
C THR A 97 -10.13 -9.66 -0.65
N TYR A 98 -10.25 -10.64 -1.56
CA TYR A 98 -9.62 -10.58 -2.87
C TYR A 98 -10.06 -9.34 -3.68
N TYR A 99 -11.37 -9.14 -3.89
CA TYR A 99 -11.86 -8.00 -4.68
C TYR A 99 -11.56 -6.66 -4.02
N SER A 100 -11.61 -6.59 -2.68
CA SER A 100 -11.25 -5.37 -1.95
C SER A 100 -9.78 -5.00 -2.14
N LEU A 101 -8.87 -5.97 -2.17
CA LEU A 101 -7.44 -5.73 -2.44
C LEU A 101 -7.18 -5.35 -3.90
N VAL A 102 -7.95 -5.88 -4.85
CA VAL A 102 -7.88 -5.47 -6.27
C VAL A 102 -8.30 -4.01 -6.45
N GLU A 103 -9.36 -3.56 -5.79
CA GLU A 103 -9.75 -2.14 -5.83
C GLU A 103 -8.76 -1.26 -5.06
N ALA A 104 -8.24 -1.75 -3.92
CA ALA A 104 -7.20 -1.06 -3.17
C ALA A 104 -5.93 -0.85 -4.01
N SER A 105 -5.51 -1.83 -4.82
CA SER A 105 -4.31 -1.68 -5.65
C SER A 105 -4.46 -0.59 -6.72
N LYS A 106 -5.67 -0.40 -7.25
CA LYS A 106 -5.99 0.72 -8.16
C LYS A 106 -5.95 2.05 -7.42
N PHE A 107 -6.55 2.11 -6.23
CA PHE A 107 -6.56 3.31 -5.40
C PHE A 107 -5.16 3.71 -4.90
N ALA A 108 -4.29 2.73 -4.61
CA ALA A 108 -2.90 2.96 -4.22
C ALA A 108 -2.14 3.82 -5.23
N LYS A 109 -2.46 3.69 -6.52
CA LYS A 109 -1.86 4.50 -7.59
C LYS A 109 -2.20 5.99 -7.49
N LEU A 110 -3.25 6.35 -6.76
CA LEU A 110 -3.64 7.73 -6.46
C LEU A 110 -3.11 8.16 -5.08
N TRP A 111 -3.32 7.31 -4.07
CA TRP A 111 -2.96 7.60 -2.68
C TRP A 111 -1.46 7.73 -2.44
N VAL A 112 -0.65 6.83 -3.02
CA VAL A 112 0.80 6.83 -2.78
C VAL A 112 1.47 8.09 -3.34
N PRO A 113 1.22 8.52 -4.60
CA PRO A 113 1.74 9.79 -5.08
C PRO A 113 1.26 11.00 -4.27
N PHE A 114 -0.01 11.02 -3.85
CA PHE A 114 -0.55 12.07 -2.99
C PHE A 114 0.22 12.17 -1.67
N CYS A 115 0.45 11.04 -0.99
CA CYS A 115 1.20 10.99 0.25
C CYS A 115 2.63 11.54 0.10
N ASN A 116 3.30 11.17 -0.99
CA ASN A 116 4.68 11.63 -1.22
C ASN A 116 4.72 13.12 -1.59
N LYS A 117 3.80 13.57 -2.44
CA LYS A 117 3.74 14.96 -2.92
C LYS A 117 3.53 15.96 -1.78
N TYR A 118 2.68 15.62 -0.82
CA TYR A 118 2.33 16.50 0.30
C TYR A 118 2.97 16.08 1.63
N ASN A 119 3.94 15.16 1.58
CA ASN A 119 4.64 14.64 2.76
C ASN A 119 3.69 14.22 3.91
N VAL A 120 2.65 13.47 3.56
CA VAL A 120 1.63 13.02 4.51
C VAL A 120 2.26 12.12 5.56
N GLN A 121 2.14 12.53 6.82
CA GLN A 121 2.69 11.80 7.97
C GLN A 121 1.86 10.56 8.32
N VAL A 122 0.54 10.72 8.34
CA VAL A 122 -0.41 9.65 8.64
C VAL A 122 -0.90 9.02 7.33
N ARG A 123 -0.33 7.88 6.94
CA ARG A 123 -0.62 7.23 5.65
C ARG A 123 -1.75 6.19 5.70
N ALA A 124 -2.29 5.93 6.89
CA ALA A 124 -3.51 5.17 7.09
C ALA A 124 -4.74 6.05 6.81
N LEU A 125 -5.55 5.68 5.84
CA LEU A 125 -6.71 6.44 5.34
C LEU A 125 -7.73 6.75 6.43
N PHE A 126 -8.15 5.75 7.22
CA PHE A 126 -9.13 6.00 8.28
C PHE A 126 -8.59 7.06 9.24
N ARG A 127 -7.31 6.97 9.61
CA ARG A 127 -6.71 7.87 10.59
C ARG A 127 -6.50 9.26 9.99
N TYR A 128 -6.08 9.33 8.73
CA TYR A 128 -5.86 10.57 8.00
C TYR A 128 -7.15 11.38 7.84
N PHE A 129 -8.26 10.70 7.52
CA PHE A 129 -9.55 11.37 7.28
C PHE A 129 -10.47 11.45 8.51
N SER A 130 -10.14 10.81 9.64
CA SER A 130 -10.95 10.86 10.88
C SER A 130 -10.66 12.06 11.78
N GLY A 131 -9.58 12.81 11.55
CA GLY A 131 -9.23 13.97 12.37
C GLY A 131 -9.81 15.28 11.84
N ASP A 132 -10.25 16.16 12.74
CA ASP A 132 -10.52 17.59 12.48
C ASP A 132 -9.22 18.42 12.34
N ASP A 133 -8.09 17.76 12.10
CA ASP A 133 -6.75 18.35 12.16
C ASP A 133 -6.43 19.14 10.88
N SER A 134 -6.93 20.37 10.89
CA SER A 134 -6.39 21.54 10.19
C SER A 134 -4.87 21.77 10.39
N SER A 135 -4.20 20.95 11.18
CA SER A 135 -2.78 21.05 11.56
C SER A 135 -1.83 20.15 10.76
N THR A 136 -2.30 19.29 9.84
CA THR A 136 -1.40 18.54 8.92
C THR A 136 -0.77 19.40 7.82
N ALA A 137 -0.99 20.72 7.83
CA ALA A 137 -0.26 21.69 7.02
C ALA A 137 0.79 22.43 7.89
N SER A 138 1.70 21.69 8.54
CA SER A 138 2.94 22.29 9.06
C SER A 138 3.90 22.53 7.88
N GLY A 139 3.50 23.45 7.01
CA GLY A 139 4.12 23.76 5.74
C GLY A 139 3.29 24.84 5.08
N SER A 140 3.60 26.08 5.44
CA SER A 140 3.17 27.35 4.85
C SER A 140 3.12 27.32 3.31
N ASP A 141 2.02 26.80 2.74
CA ASP A 141 1.44 27.16 1.44
C ASP A 141 0.28 26.20 1.11
N THR A 142 -0.92 26.49 1.64
CA THR A 142 -2.14 25.78 1.23
C THR A 142 -2.53 26.21 -0.18
N SER A 143 -1.80 25.70 -1.19
CA SER A 143 -2.10 25.90 -2.60
C SER A 143 -3.51 25.40 -2.91
N SER A 144 -4.26 26.13 -3.74
CA SER A 144 -5.58 25.69 -4.25
C SER A 144 -5.54 24.27 -4.82
N ASN A 145 -4.40 23.86 -5.39
CA ASN A 145 -4.16 22.52 -5.91
C ASN A 145 -4.23 21.44 -4.80
N PHE A 146 -3.67 21.71 -3.61
CA PHE A 146 -3.73 20.76 -2.50
C PHE A 146 -5.17 20.53 -2.04
N GLN A 147 -5.95 21.60 -1.87
CA GLN A 147 -7.35 21.50 -1.42
C GLN A 147 -8.21 20.73 -2.44
N GLN A 148 -8.01 20.97 -3.73
CA GLN A 148 -8.71 20.24 -4.78
C GLN A 148 -8.32 18.75 -4.82
N GLU A 149 -7.02 18.44 -4.75
CA GLU A 149 -6.54 17.05 -4.74
C GLU A 149 -6.94 16.30 -3.47
N TRP A 150 -6.88 16.96 -2.30
CA TRP A 150 -7.34 16.40 -1.03
C TRP A 150 -8.82 16.07 -1.07
N LYS A 151 -9.65 16.99 -1.58
CA LYS A 151 -11.09 16.75 -1.74
C LYS A 151 -11.35 15.56 -2.65
N ARG A 152 -10.64 15.47 -3.78
CA ARG A 152 -10.70 14.34 -4.70
C ARG A 152 -10.25 13.02 -4.07
N MET A 153 -9.32 13.04 -3.12
CA MET A 153 -8.89 11.82 -2.42
C MET A 153 -9.85 11.38 -1.32
N LYS A 154 -10.65 12.31 -0.78
CA LYS A 154 -11.63 12.03 0.26
C LYS A 154 -12.96 11.49 -0.28
N GLU A 155 -13.37 11.94 -1.47
CA GLU A 155 -14.60 11.55 -2.18
C GLU A 155 -14.41 10.29 -3.03
#